data_AF-I9A090-F1
#
_entry.id   AF-I9A090-F1
#
_cell.length_a   1.000
_cell.length_b   1.000
_cell.length_c   1.000
_cell.angle_alpha   90.00
_cell.angle_beta   90.00
_cell.angle_gamma   90.00
#
_symmetry.space_group_name_H-M   'P 1'
#
loop_
_entity.id
_entity.type
_entity.pdbx_description
1 polymer ?
#
loop_
_entity_poly.entity_id
_entity_poly.type
_entity_poly.pdbx_seq_one_letter_code
_entity_poly.pdbx_strand_id
1 'polypeptide(L)'
;MRITRWPSHVTDRHSGESSDDHNPYTTSVDSTACHVDAARQNNRIEADHSRLKARLRPMRGLKRLRSAQTISAGHAFIQNIRRGHYELGIDTDPHTQVTAAFTELTLAI
;
A
#
# COMPACT_ATOMS: atom_id res chain seq x y z
N MET A 1 -15.65 8.03 17.09
CA MET A 1 -14.51 8.81 16.56
C MET A 1 -14.78 9.04 15.08
N ARG A 2 -15.33 10.20 14.73
CA ARG A 2 -15.84 10.53 13.38
C ARG A 2 -14.73 11.26 12.63
N ILE A 3 -14.29 10.72 11.49
CA ILE A 3 -13.42 11.43 10.56
C ILE A 3 -14.35 12.29 9.71
N THR A 4 -14.22 13.60 9.84
CA THR A 4 -14.99 14.61 9.10
C THR A 4 -14.69 14.51 7.61
N ARG A 5 -15.72 14.16 6.82
CA ARG A 5 -15.74 14.28 5.36
C ARG A 5 -15.97 15.75 5.02
N TRP A 6 -15.02 16.39 4.36
CA TRP A 6 -15.22 17.74 3.80
C TRP A 6 -16.18 17.66 2.61
N PRO A 7 -17.17 18.57 2.48
CA PRO A 7 -18.04 18.62 1.33
C PRO A 7 -17.35 19.37 0.19
N SER A 8 -17.11 18.68 -0.93
CA SER A 8 -16.78 19.34 -2.19
C SER A 8 -18.05 19.98 -2.76
N HIS A 9 -18.31 21.23 -2.38
CA HIS A 9 -19.30 22.04 -3.08
C HIS A 9 -18.69 22.44 -4.44
N VAL A 10 -19.04 21.70 -5.50
CA VAL A 10 -18.94 22.21 -6.86
C VAL A 10 -20.27 22.93 -7.13
N THR A 11 -20.20 24.24 -7.26
CA THR A 11 -21.33 25.03 -7.75
C THR A 11 -21.31 24.96 -9.27
N ASP A 12 -22.24 24.20 -9.83
CA ASP A 12 -22.56 24.25 -11.25
C ASP A 12 -23.38 25.52 -11.52
N ARG A 13 -22.80 26.44 -12.29
CA ARG A 13 -23.52 27.37 -13.18
C ARG A 13 -22.51 28.23 -13.97
N HIS A 14 -22.39 27.94 -15.27
CA HIS A 14 -22.64 28.94 -16.30
C HIS A 14 -22.79 28.28 -17.69
N SER A 15 -23.98 28.45 -18.26
CA SER A 15 -24.29 28.26 -19.68
C SER A 15 -23.54 29.28 -20.55
N GLY A 16 -23.16 28.88 -21.78
CA GLY A 16 -22.83 29.84 -22.85
C GLY A 16 -21.78 29.38 -23.88
N GLU A 17 -22.27 28.80 -24.99
CA GLU A 17 -21.85 29.00 -26.39
C GLU A 17 -20.36 28.95 -26.83
N SER A 18 -20.04 27.85 -27.54
CA SER A 18 -19.41 27.77 -28.88
C SER A 18 -18.50 28.92 -29.38
N SER A 19 -17.21 28.65 -29.52
CA SER A 19 -16.44 29.05 -30.71
C SER A 19 -15.18 28.20 -30.85
N ASP A 20 -14.92 27.80 -32.10
CA ASP A 20 -13.83 26.94 -32.53
C ASP A 20 -12.46 27.57 -32.30
N ASP A 21 -11.80 27.23 -31.18
CA ASP A 21 -10.39 27.49 -30.97
C ASP A 21 -9.62 26.16 -30.94
N HIS A 22 -9.02 25.82 -32.08
CA HIS A 22 -7.97 24.81 -32.15
C HIS A 22 -6.79 25.29 -31.29
N ASN A 23 -6.71 24.81 -30.04
CA ASN A 23 -5.59 25.09 -29.15
C ASN A 23 -4.36 24.26 -29.57
N PRO A 24 -3.30 24.86 -30.14
CA PRO A 24 -2.10 24.14 -30.58
C PRO A 24 -1.17 23.72 -29.42
N TYR A 25 -1.57 23.97 -28.17
CA TYR A 25 -0.85 23.53 -26.97
C TYR A 25 -1.46 22.29 -26.33
N THR A 26 -2.00 21.35 -27.13
CA THR A 26 -2.15 19.96 -26.67
C THR A 26 -0.75 19.38 -26.46
N THR A 27 -0.13 19.82 -25.37
CA THR A 27 1.03 19.20 -24.74
C THR A 27 0.68 17.74 -24.69
N SER A 28 1.43 16.93 -25.45
CA SER A 28 1.32 15.49 -25.39
C SER A 28 1.37 15.14 -23.92
N VAL A 29 0.23 14.75 -23.36
CA VAL A 29 0.19 14.22 -22.01
C VAL A 29 1.00 12.95 -22.15
N ASP A 30 2.25 13.04 -21.74
CA ASP A 30 3.15 11.92 -21.70
C ASP A 30 2.48 10.89 -20.79
N SER A 31 1.87 9.89 -21.42
CA SER A 31 1.13 8.82 -20.75
C SER A 31 2.03 7.94 -19.88
N THR A 32 3.34 8.22 -19.88
CA THR A 32 4.34 7.54 -19.06
C THR A 32 4.56 8.18 -17.68
N ALA A 33 4.08 9.41 -17.44
CA ALA A 33 4.13 10.04 -16.13
C ALA A 33 2.96 9.56 -15.24
N CYS A 34 3.17 8.47 -14.49
CA CYS A 34 2.19 8.01 -13.50
C CYS A 34 2.11 9.01 -12.34
N HIS A 35 1.21 10.00 -12.42
CA HIS A 35 0.91 10.90 -11.31
C HIS A 35 0.29 10.08 -10.17
N VAL A 36 1.13 9.60 -9.25
CA VAL A 36 0.65 8.97 -8.02
C VAL A 36 0.31 10.09 -7.05
N ASP A 37 -0.98 10.45 -6.99
CA ASP A 37 -1.46 11.44 -6.02
C ASP A 37 -1.02 11.06 -4.60
N ALA A 38 -0.64 12.04 -3.78
CA ALA A 38 -0.33 11.83 -2.36
C ALA A 38 -1.45 11.07 -1.62
N ALA A 39 -2.70 11.26 -2.05
CA ALA A 39 -3.85 10.50 -1.58
C ALA A 39 -3.74 8.98 -1.85
N ARG A 40 -3.23 8.58 -3.03
CA ARG A 40 -3.04 7.18 -3.41
C ARG A 40 -1.94 6.52 -2.59
N GLN A 41 -0.85 7.25 -2.32
CA GLN A 41 0.23 6.77 -1.46
C GLN A 41 -0.27 6.59 -0.01
N ASN A 42 -1.00 7.57 0.52
CA ASN A 42 -1.59 7.49 1.86
C ASN A 42 -2.58 6.32 1.99
N ASN A 43 -3.42 6.09 0.97
CA ASN A 43 -4.35 4.96 0.94
C ASN A 43 -3.62 3.61 1.00
N ARG A 44 -2.44 3.48 0.38
CA ARG A 44 -1.62 2.25 0.47
C ARG A 44 -1.11 2.03 1.90
N ILE A 45 -0.63 3.07 2.56
CA ILE A 45 -0.13 3.02 3.94
C ILE A 45 -1.28 2.64 4.90
N GLU A 46 -2.44 3.29 4.79
CA GLU A 46 -3.60 3.00 5.63
C GLU A 46 -4.16 1.59 5.40
N ALA A 47 -4.16 1.12 4.15
CA ALA A 47 -4.58 -0.23 3.82
C ALA A 47 -3.61 -1.30 4.36
N ASP A 48 -2.31 -1.01 4.43
CA ASP A 48 -1.34 -1.89 5.07
C ASP A 48 -1.51 -1.89 6.60
N HIS A 49 -1.63 -0.69 7.19
CA HIS A 49 -1.83 -0.50 8.62
C HIS A 49 -3.09 -1.20 9.14
N SER A 50 -4.22 -1.07 8.43
CA SER A 50 -5.48 -1.73 8.78
C SER A 50 -5.39 -3.26 8.72
N ARG A 51 -4.68 -3.82 7.72
CA ARG A 51 -4.42 -5.27 7.62
C ARG A 51 -3.51 -5.77 8.74
N LEU A 52 -2.44 -5.04 9.06
CA LEU A 52 -1.57 -5.38 10.20
C LEU A 52 -2.37 -5.36 11.50
N LYS A 53 -3.16 -4.29 11.74
CA LYS A 53 -4.02 -4.18 12.92
C LYS A 53 -5.05 -5.31 12.99
N ALA A 54 -5.62 -5.74 11.87
CA ALA A 54 -6.53 -6.89 11.81
C ALA A 54 -5.85 -8.19 12.23
N ARG A 55 -4.61 -8.43 11.80
CA ARG A 55 -3.84 -9.63 12.17
C ARG A 55 -3.35 -9.61 13.62
N LEU A 56 -3.05 -8.43 14.16
CA LEU A 56 -2.60 -8.29 15.55
C LEU A 56 -3.75 -8.26 16.56
N ARG A 57 -4.99 -7.96 16.13
CA ARG A 57 -6.19 -7.89 17.00
C ARG A 57 -6.45 -9.17 17.82
N PRO A 58 -6.29 -10.39 17.29
CA PRO A 58 -6.41 -11.62 18.07
C PRO A 58 -5.34 -11.79 19.15
N MET A 59 -4.17 -11.15 19.00
CA MET A 59 -3.03 -11.29 19.91
C MET A 59 -2.99 -10.17 20.97
N ARG A 60 -4.16 -9.70 21.40
CA ARG A 60 -4.29 -8.75 22.51
C ARG A 60 -3.92 -9.46 23.82
N GLY A 61 -3.29 -8.74 24.74
CA GLY A 61 -2.89 -9.29 26.05
C GLY A 61 -1.40 -9.62 26.21
N LEU A 62 -0.56 -9.26 25.23
CA LEU A 62 0.89 -9.32 25.39
C LEU A 62 1.33 -8.43 26.56
N LYS A 63 1.91 -9.05 27.59
CA LYS A 63 2.34 -8.36 28.83
C LYS A 63 3.64 -7.59 28.68
N ARG A 64 4.38 -7.79 27.59
CA ARG A 64 5.70 -7.18 27.34
C ARG A 64 5.71 -6.49 25.98
N LEU A 65 6.19 -5.25 25.96
CA LEU A 65 6.39 -4.49 24.73
C LEU A 65 7.32 -5.22 23.75
N ARG A 66 8.38 -5.85 24.26
CA ARG A 66 9.31 -6.68 23.48
C ARG A 66 8.59 -7.77 22.69
N SER A 67 7.62 -8.46 23.30
CA SER A 67 6.84 -9.50 22.60
C SER A 67 5.97 -8.91 21.49
N ALA A 68 5.36 -7.73 21.72
CA ALA A 68 4.59 -7.04 20.70
C ALA A 68 5.46 -6.61 19.52
N GLN A 69 6.67 -6.13 19.79
CA GLN A 69 7.66 -5.79 18.77
C GLN A 69 8.08 -7.02 17.95
N THR A 70 8.46 -8.12 18.59
CA THR A 70 8.87 -9.36 17.91
C THR A 70 7.76 -9.89 17.00
N ILE A 71 6.52 -9.96 17.49
CA ILE A 71 5.38 -10.44 16.69
C ILE A 71 5.09 -9.50 15.52
N SER A 72 5.14 -8.18 15.74
CA SER A 72 4.91 -7.20 14.68
C SER A 72 5.99 -7.29 13.59
N ALA A 73 7.26 -7.44 13.98
CA ALA A 73 8.38 -7.63 13.08
C ALA A 73 8.25 -8.93 12.27
N GLY A 74 7.88 -10.05 12.92
CA GLY A 74 7.62 -11.31 12.23
C GLY A 74 6.49 -11.22 11.20
N HIS A 75 5.40 -10.52 11.52
CA HIS A 75 4.32 -10.28 10.56
C HIS A 75 4.77 -9.43 9.37
N ALA A 76 5.56 -8.37 9.60
CA ALA A 76 6.11 -7.56 8.52
C ALA A 76 7.08 -8.38 7.65
N PHE A 77 7.93 -9.20 8.27
CA PHE A 77 8.89 -10.05 7.58
C PHE A 77 8.23 -11.02 6.59
N ILE A 78 7.21 -11.78 7.04
CA ILE A 78 6.46 -12.70 6.17
C ILE A 78 5.79 -11.96 5.00
N GLN A 79 5.29 -10.75 5.25
CA GLN A 79 4.67 -9.93 4.21
C GLN A 79 5.69 -9.39 3.20
N ASN A 80 6.89 -9.06 3.65
CA ASN A 80 7.98 -8.61 2.79
C ASN A 80 8.50 -9.75 1.90
N ILE A 81 8.61 -10.98 2.42
CA ILE A 81 8.89 -12.18 1.61
C ILE A 81 7.85 -12.33 0.50
N ARG A 82 6.56 -12.32 0.85
CA ARG A 82 5.45 -12.46 -0.12
C ARG A 82 5.37 -11.34 -1.17
N ARG A 83 6.01 -10.20 -0.92
CA ARG A 83 6.09 -9.07 -1.87
C ARG A 83 7.38 -9.05 -2.68
N GLY A 84 8.27 -10.04 -2.48
CA GLY A 84 9.57 -10.10 -3.16
C GLY A 84 10.54 -8.99 -2.70
N HIS A 85 10.39 -8.49 -1.47
CA HIS A 85 11.30 -7.48 -0.91
C HIS A 85 12.60 -8.10 -0.36
N TYR A 86 12.74 -9.42 -0.42
CA TYR A 86 13.96 -10.15 -0.09
C TYR A 86 14.26 -11.15 -1.18
N GLU A 87 15.55 -11.43 -1.38
CA GLU A 87 16.06 -12.51 -2.23
C GLU A 87 15.95 -13.84 -1.49
N LEU A 88 14.75 -14.15 -0.99
CA LEU A 88 14.43 -15.37 -0.27
C LEU A 88 13.21 -16.05 -0.92
N GLY A 89 13.36 -17.31 -1.32
CA GLY A 89 12.30 -18.10 -1.94
C GLY A 89 11.78 -17.54 -3.27
N ILE A 90 12.55 -16.68 -3.95
CA ILE A 90 12.12 -15.93 -5.15
C ILE A 90 11.79 -16.84 -6.34
N ASP A 91 12.42 -18.02 -6.42
CA ASP A 91 12.24 -18.98 -7.51
C ASP A 91 11.16 -20.04 -7.21
N THR A 92 10.41 -19.87 -6.12
CA THR A 92 9.39 -20.82 -5.67
C THR A 92 7.98 -20.30 -5.94
N ASP A 93 7.03 -21.24 -6.04
CA ASP A 93 5.61 -20.92 -6.10
C ASP A 93 5.18 -20.01 -4.92
N PRO A 94 4.35 -18.96 -5.12
CA PRO A 94 3.94 -18.05 -4.06
C PRO A 94 3.31 -18.71 -2.83
N HIS A 95 2.68 -19.89 -2.98
CA HIS A 95 2.12 -20.64 -1.87
C HIS A 95 3.18 -21.33 -1.02
N THR A 96 4.34 -21.68 -1.58
CA THR A 96 5.46 -22.33 -0.89
C THR A 96 6.62 -21.38 -0.58
N GLN A 97 6.61 -20.18 -1.16
CA GLN A 97 7.65 -19.16 -1.04
C GLN A 97 8.05 -18.85 0.40
N VAL A 98 7.10 -18.72 1.33
CA VAL A 98 7.44 -18.45 2.74
C VAL A 98 8.20 -19.62 3.35
N THR A 99 7.78 -20.86 3.07
CA THR A 99 8.48 -22.05 3.57
C THR A 99 9.89 -22.14 3.00
N ALA A 100 10.04 -21.94 1.69
CA ALA A 100 11.34 -21.92 1.02
C ALA A 100 12.27 -20.82 1.57
N ALA A 101 11.73 -19.62 1.78
CA ALA A 101 12.46 -18.51 2.40
C ALA A 101 12.99 -18.85 3.79
N PHE A 102 12.23 -19.57 4.62
CA PHE A 102 12.71 -20.02 5.92
C PHE A 102 13.78 -21.11 5.81
N THR A 103 13.66 -22.03 4.84
CA THR A 103 14.72 -23.03 4.60
C THR A 103 16.02 -22.40 4.13
N GLU A 104 15.95 -21.44 3.20
CA GLU A 104 17.10 -20.68 2.72
C GLU A 104 17.74 -19.86 3.84
N LEU A 105 16.92 -19.16 4.64
CA LEU A 105 17.40 -18.41 5.79
C LEU A 105 18.12 -19.31 6.80
N THR A 106 17.63 -20.52 7.03
CA THR A 106 18.25 -21.50 7.95
C THR A 106 19.62 -21.96 7.45
N LEU A 107 19.85 -22.00 6.13
CA LEU A 107 21.14 -22.35 5.56
C LEU A 107 22.15 -21.17 5.59
N ALA A 108 21.64 -19.95 5.74
CA ALA A 108 22.45 -18.72 5.70
C ALA A 108 22.98 -18.27 7.08
N ILE A 109 22.46 -18.83 8.19
CA ILE A 109 22.82 -18.49 9.58
C ILE A 109 23.41 -19.68 10.31
#